data_AF-A0A4Q2L2D8-F1
#
_entry.id   AF-A0A4Q2L2D8-F1
#
_cell.length_a   1.000
_cell.length_b   1.000
_cell.length_c   1.000
_cell.angle_alpha   90.00
_cell.angle_beta   90.00
_cell.angle_gamma   90.00
#
_symmetry.space_group_name_H-M   'P 1'
#
loop_
_entity.id
_entity.type
_entity.pdbx_description
1 polymer ?
#
loop_
_entity_poly.entity_id
_entity_poly.type
_entity_poly.pdbx_seq_one_letter_code
_entity_poly.pdbx_strand_id
1 'polypeptide(L)'
;MTRLRLPMVGAVLALGAALTLSAQSSATDAGWNETTHATGSYTALTVARPALGATCTLSPGFLGTNPAITITWMVPPGSGFTSANAQYAISGVSGLEQVTGSLLSSITTTGPVGGVYTTRFGSGVLTGLLGGTKSVGVRFLHSSGWTSLWSQADASMGLAGANPQCTVVP
;
A
#
# COMPACT_ATOMS: atom_id res chain seq x y z
N MET A 1 68.72 24.39 70.91
CA MET A 1 67.80 23.23 70.91
C MET A 1 67.02 23.29 69.61
N THR A 2 66.88 22.32 68.72
CA THR A 2 67.51 21.01 68.48
C THR A 2 67.23 20.74 67.00
N ARG A 3 68.23 20.17 66.32
CA ARG A 3 68.30 19.91 64.89
C ARG A 3 67.38 18.78 64.43
N LEU A 4 67.08 18.79 63.11
CA LEU A 4 67.05 17.63 62.20
C LEU A 4 65.95 16.58 62.46
N ARG A 5 65.46 15.77 61.51
CA ARG A 5 65.51 15.63 60.04
C ARG A 5 64.50 14.49 59.79
N LEU A 6 63.75 14.54 58.69
CA LEU A 6 62.99 13.40 58.18
C LEU A 6 63.90 12.16 58.02
N PRO A 7 63.36 10.95 58.23
CA PRO A 7 63.64 9.82 57.38
C PRO A 7 62.42 9.50 56.48
N MET A 8 62.78 9.52 55.22
CA MET A 8 62.16 9.03 54.00
C MET A 8 61.85 7.52 54.05
N VAL A 9 61.03 7.09 53.07
CA VAL A 9 60.93 5.74 52.50
C VAL A 9 59.93 4.77 53.17
N GLY A 10 58.92 4.39 52.37
CA GLY A 10 58.41 3.01 52.40
C GLY A 10 56.92 2.81 52.65
N ALA A 11 56.02 3.41 51.86
CA ALA A 11 54.60 3.02 51.93
C ALA A 11 53.79 3.15 50.63
N VAL A 12 54.44 3.22 49.45
CA VAL A 12 53.72 3.41 48.16
C VAL A 12 53.56 2.10 47.36
N LEU A 13 54.12 0.98 47.82
CA LEU A 13 54.10 -0.29 47.08
C LEU A 13 52.99 -1.29 47.48
N ALA A 14 52.11 -0.94 48.42
CA ALA A 14 51.02 -1.84 48.84
C ALA A 14 49.65 -1.50 48.20
N LEU A 15 49.47 -0.32 47.59
CA LEU A 15 48.19 0.11 47.00
C LEU A 15 48.05 -0.16 45.50
N GLY A 16 49.07 -0.73 44.84
CA GLY A 16 49.02 -1.07 43.42
C GLY A 16 48.46 -2.47 43.11
N ALA A 17 48.47 -3.38 44.10
CA ALA A 17 48.10 -4.78 43.91
C ALA A 17 46.60 -5.08 44.18
N ALA A 18 45.83 -4.11 44.68
CA ALA A 18 44.42 -4.32 45.03
C ALA A 18 43.43 -3.98 43.90
N LEU A 19 43.90 -3.39 42.79
CA LEU A 19 43.04 -2.93 41.68
C LEU A 19 43.01 -3.89 40.48
N THR A 20 43.69 -5.03 40.56
CA THR A 20 43.65 -6.06 39.50
C THR A 20 42.76 -7.24 39.85
N LEU A 21 41.82 -7.09 40.80
CA LEU A 21 40.65 -7.97 40.84
C LEU A 21 39.82 -7.67 39.59
N SER A 22 40.24 -8.27 38.47
CA SER A 22 39.39 -8.46 37.31
C SER A 22 38.12 -9.11 37.82
N ALA A 23 37.04 -8.34 37.86
CA ALA A 23 35.70 -8.87 38.05
C ALA A 23 35.53 -9.96 36.98
N GLN A 24 35.65 -11.23 37.38
CA GLN A 24 35.37 -12.35 36.51
C GLN A 24 33.89 -12.21 36.16
N SER A 25 33.60 -11.66 34.99
CA SER A 25 32.28 -11.66 34.39
C SER A 25 31.92 -13.13 34.19
N SER A 26 31.25 -13.74 35.16
CA SER A 26 30.68 -15.07 35.01
C SER A 26 29.73 -15.00 33.83
N ALA A 27 30.08 -15.67 32.73
CA ALA A 27 29.18 -15.83 31.61
C ALA A 27 27.91 -16.49 32.15
N THR A 28 26.81 -15.73 32.14
CA THR A 28 25.51 -16.26 32.55
C THR A 28 24.95 -16.94 31.31
N ASP A 29 25.01 -18.27 31.26
CA ASP A 29 24.36 -19.03 30.20
C ASP A 29 22.85 -18.81 30.28
N ALA A 30 22.32 -18.02 29.35
CA ALA A 30 20.89 -17.87 29.16
C ALA A 30 20.36 -19.12 28.46
N GLY A 31 19.91 -20.09 29.26
CA GLY A 31 19.21 -21.27 28.78
C GLY A 31 17.71 -20.99 28.61
N TRP A 32 17.18 -21.28 27.42
CA TRP A 32 15.73 -21.36 27.21
C TRP A 32 15.22 -22.65 27.84
N ASN A 33 14.80 -22.58 29.11
CA ASN A 33 14.39 -23.77 29.88
C ASN A 33 12.92 -24.16 29.65
N GLU A 34 12.13 -23.29 29.00
CA GLU A 34 10.70 -23.50 28.84
C GLU A 34 10.26 -23.21 27.41
N THR A 35 9.83 -24.26 26.71
CA THR A 35 9.13 -24.16 25.44
C THR A 35 7.64 -24.06 25.73
N THR A 36 7.11 -22.84 25.88
CA THR A 36 5.66 -22.64 26.01
C THR A 36 5.03 -22.67 24.62
N HIS A 37 4.29 -23.73 24.31
CA HIS A 37 3.53 -23.84 23.07
C HIS A 37 2.14 -23.22 23.25
N ALA A 38 1.86 -22.14 22.52
CA ALA A 38 0.52 -21.58 22.40
C ALA A 38 -0.10 -22.06 21.08
N THR A 39 -1.27 -22.69 21.15
CA THR A 39 -2.08 -23.01 19.98
C THR A 39 -3.21 -21.99 19.86
N GLY A 40 -3.44 -21.51 18.65
CA GLY A 40 -4.52 -20.58 18.33
C GLY A 40 -5.07 -20.88 16.94
N SER A 41 -6.33 -20.59 16.72
CA SER A 41 -6.94 -20.61 15.40
C SER A 41 -6.96 -19.19 14.83
N TYR A 42 -6.57 -19.09 13.56
CA TYR A 42 -6.63 -17.84 12.81
C TYR A 42 -7.43 -18.09 11.54
N THR A 43 -8.31 -17.16 11.20
CA THR A 43 -9.00 -17.14 9.91
C THR A 43 -8.48 -15.97 9.10
N ALA A 44 -8.04 -16.23 7.87
CA ALA A 44 -7.63 -15.17 6.97
C ALA A 44 -8.84 -14.31 6.58
N LEU A 45 -8.74 -13.00 6.81
CA LEU A 45 -9.72 -12.05 6.29
C LEU A 45 -9.58 -11.99 4.77
N THR A 46 -10.67 -12.21 4.04
CA THR A 46 -10.72 -12.04 2.59
C THR A 46 -11.49 -10.77 2.25
N VAL A 47 -10.82 -9.80 1.63
CA VAL A 47 -11.48 -8.60 1.10
C VAL A 47 -11.97 -8.92 -0.30
N ALA A 48 -13.29 -9.03 -0.47
CA ALA A 48 -13.90 -9.30 -1.76
C ALA A 48 -13.48 -8.24 -2.79
N ARG A 49 -13.34 -8.64 -4.05
CA ARG A 49 -12.98 -7.74 -5.16
C ARG A 49 -14.24 -7.27 -5.90
N PRO A 50 -14.36 -6.01 -6.34
CA PRO A 50 -15.44 -5.59 -7.22
C PRO A 50 -15.48 -6.45 -8.50
N ALA A 51 -16.63 -6.95 -8.91
CA ALA A 51 -16.73 -7.72 -10.15
C ALA A 51 -16.94 -6.74 -11.32
N LEU A 52 -15.99 -6.67 -12.27
CA LEU A 52 -16.21 -5.88 -13.48
C LEU A 52 -17.30 -6.52 -14.34
N GLY A 53 -18.22 -5.69 -14.82
CA GLY A 53 -19.23 -6.09 -15.80
C GLY A 53 -18.66 -6.12 -17.21
N ALA A 54 -19.47 -6.53 -18.17
CA ALA A 54 -19.06 -6.64 -19.58
C ALA A 54 -18.80 -5.28 -20.27
N THR A 55 -19.18 -4.16 -19.64
CA THR A 55 -19.05 -2.84 -20.27
C THR A 55 -17.72 -2.19 -19.92
N CYS A 56 -16.93 -1.95 -20.97
CA CYS A 56 -15.78 -1.05 -21.02
C CYS A 56 -15.93 -0.22 -22.30
N THR A 57 -16.05 1.10 -22.18
CA THR A 57 -16.14 1.97 -23.35
C THR A 57 -15.14 3.12 -23.24
N LEU A 58 -14.46 3.40 -24.34
CA LEU A 58 -13.59 4.56 -24.47
C LEU A 58 -14.21 5.56 -25.43
N SER A 59 -14.57 6.73 -24.91
CA SER A 59 -15.02 7.87 -25.69
C SER A 59 -13.85 8.84 -25.86
N PRO A 60 -13.21 8.95 -27.03
CA PRO A 60 -12.03 9.80 -27.22
C PRO A 60 -12.33 11.31 -27.18
N GLY A 61 -13.58 11.72 -27.46
CA GLY A 61 -13.93 13.13 -27.63
C GLY A 61 -13.40 13.73 -28.93
N PHE A 62 -13.57 15.03 -29.13
CA PHE A 62 -13.14 15.71 -30.36
C PHE A 62 -11.61 15.69 -30.47
N LEU A 63 -11.09 15.05 -31.52
CA LEU A 63 -9.65 14.87 -31.77
C LEU A 63 -8.87 14.25 -30.57
N GLY A 64 -9.53 13.46 -29.73
CA GLY A 64 -8.88 12.83 -28.58
C GLY A 64 -8.58 13.77 -27.40
N THR A 65 -9.10 15.00 -27.41
CA THR A 65 -8.77 16.04 -26.42
C THR A 65 -9.51 15.90 -25.09
N ASN A 66 -10.64 15.19 -25.07
CA ASN A 66 -11.43 14.98 -23.86
C ASN A 66 -11.85 13.52 -23.74
N PRO A 67 -10.88 12.61 -23.53
CA PRO A 67 -11.18 11.20 -23.45
C PRO A 67 -11.91 10.87 -22.15
N ALA A 68 -12.76 9.86 -22.20
CA ALA A 68 -13.39 9.29 -21.03
C ALA A 68 -13.52 7.77 -21.15
N ILE A 69 -13.12 7.06 -20.10
CA ILE A 69 -13.31 5.62 -19.97
C ILE A 69 -14.51 5.38 -19.05
N THR A 70 -15.46 4.56 -19.50
CA THR A 70 -16.61 4.16 -18.67
C THR A 70 -16.59 2.65 -18.48
N ILE A 71 -16.61 2.23 -17.22
CA ILE A 71 -16.66 0.83 -16.82
C ILE A 71 -17.90 0.57 -15.96
N THR A 72 -18.42 -0.65 -16.03
CA THR A 72 -19.44 -1.14 -15.10
C THR A 72 -18.83 -2.11 -14.10
N TRP A 73 -19.28 -2.09 -12.85
CA TRP A 73 -18.87 -3.06 -11.85
C TRP A 73 -19.97 -3.30 -10.82
N MET A 74 -19.84 -4.40 -10.08
CA MET A 74 -20.79 -4.84 -9.06
C MET A 74 -20.08 -5.13 -7.74
N VAL A 75 -20.81 -4.95 -6.65
CA VAL A 75 -20.41 -5.45 -5.34
C VAL A 75 -20.72 -6.96 -5.29
N PRO A 76 -19.77 -7.83 -4.95
CA PRO A 76 -20.05 -9.24 -4.76
C PRO A 76 -21.13 -9.47 -3.68
N PRO A 77 -22.13 -10.33 -3.93
CA PRO A 77 -23.21 -10.57 -2.98
C PRO A 77 -22.68 -11.10 -1.65
N GLY A 78 -23.28 -10.67 -0.55
CA GLY A 78 -22.89 -11.09 0.80
C GLY A 78 -21.58 -10.49 1.34
N SER A 79 -20.91 -9.62 0.58
CA SER A 79 -19.61 -9.06 1.00
C SER A 79 -19.69 -7.87 1.97
N GLY A 80 -20.87 -7.24 2.12
CA GLY A 80 -21.08 -6.09 2.99
C GLY A 80 -20.45 -4.77 2.48
N PHE A 81 -19.75 -4.77 1.35
CA PHE A 81 -19.19 -3.57 0.74
C PHE A 81 -20.25 -2.72 0.04
N THR A 82 -19.95 -1.44 -0.15
CA THR A 82 -20.74 -0.50 -0.94
C THR A 82 -19.82 0.35 -1.82
N SER A 83 -20.38 1.24 -2.64
CA SER A 83 -19.59 2.23 -3.37
C SER A 83 -18.77 3.17 -2.47
N ALA A 84 -19.17 3.36 -1.21
CA ALA A 84 -18.39 4.15 -0.26
C ALA A 84 -17.04 3.49 0.09
N ASN A 85 -16.92 2.18 -0.09
CA ASN A 85 -15.67 1.44 0.11
C ASN A 85 -14.78 1.41 -1.15
N ALA A 86 -15.29 1.89 -2.28
CA ALA A 86 -14.59 1.81 -3.55
C ALA A 86 -13.45 2.83 -3.61
N GLN A 87 -12.29 2.35 -4.03
CA GLN A 87 -11.16 3.18 -4.43
C GLN A 87 -10.93 3.01 -5.92
N TYR A 88 -10.43 4.06 -6.56
CA TYR A 88 -10.19 4.10 -8.00
C TYR A 88 -8.70 4.23 -8.29
N ALA A 89 -8.26 3.68 -9.41
CA ALA A 89 -6.87 3.77 -9.85
C ALA A 89 -6.76 4.05 -11.34
N ILE A 90 -5.60 4.57 -11.72
CA ILE A 90 -5.15 4.70 -13.11
C ILE A 90 -3.73 4.14 -13.24
N SER A 91 -3.30 3.82 -14.45
CA SER A 91 -1.91 3.43 -14.72
C SER A 91 -0.94 4.58 -14.39
N GLY A 92 -0.02 4.32 -13.47
CA GLY A 92 1.13 5.15 -13.11
C GLY A 92 2.46 4.48 -13.44
N VAL A 93 3.52 4.78 -12.69
CA VAL A 93 4.91 4.39 -13.01
C VAL A 93 5.17 2.90 -12.74
N SER A 94 4.53 2.35 -11.70
CA SER A 94 4.75 0.97 -11.24
C SER A 94 3.52 0.05 -11.38
N GLY A 95 2.49 0.51 -12.10
CA GLY A 95 1.22 -0.22 -12.27
C GLY A 95 0.01 0.66 -11.96
N LEU A 96 -1.06 0.08 -11.44
CA LEU A 96 -2.24 0.84 -11.02
C LEU A 96 -1.98 1.61 -9.72
N GLU A 97 -2.03 2.94 -9.81
CA GLU A 97 -1.88 3.86 -8.70
C GLU A 97 -3.23 4.45 -8.29
N GLN A 98 -3.48 4.52 -6.99
CA GLN A 98 -4.74 5.03 -6.46
C GLN A 98 -4.90 6.52 -6.79
N VAL A 99 -6.05 6.88 -7.36
CA VAL A 99 -6.45 8.27 -7.57
C VAL A 99 -6.90 8.86 -6.24
N THR A 100 -6.32 9.99 -5.87
CA THR A 100 -6.62 10.71 -4.62
C THR A 100 -6.68 12.23 -4.87
N GLY A 101 -7.13 12.98 -3.87
CA GLY A 101 -7.14 14.45 -3.92
C GLY A 101 -8.02 15.02 -5.04
N SER A 102 -7.54 16.08 -5.68
CA SER A 102 -8.27 16.78 -6.75
C SER A 102 -8.54 15.91 -7.98
N LEU A 103 -7.72 14.89 -8.23
CA LEU A 103 -7.92 13.98 -9.37
C LEU A 103 -9.19 13.13 -9.24
N LEU A 104 -9.67 12.89 -8.02
CA LEU A 104 -10.92 12.17 -7.79
C LEU A 104 -12.14 12.92 -8.37
N SER A 105 -12.08 14.25 -8.51
CA SER A 105 -13.18 15.01 -9.13
C SER A 105 -13.36 14.69 -10.61
N SER A 106 -12.35 14.06 -11.24
CA SER A 106 -12.44 13.56 -12.62
C SER A 106 -13.07 12.17 -12.71
N ILE A 107 -13.45 11.57 -11.58
CA ILE A 107 -14.08 10.24 -11.52
C ILE A 107 -15.48 10.40 -10.97
N THR A 108 -16.46 9.88 -11.70
CA THR A 108 -17.86 9.91 -11.29
C THR A 108 -18.42 8.50 -11.30
N THR A 109 -19.12 8.14 -10.22
CA THR A 109 -19.77 6.83 -10.10
C THR A 109 -21.25 7.03 -9.85
N THR A 110 -22.07 6.32 -10.62
CA THR A 110 -23.54 6.36 -10.53
C THR A 110 -24.10 4.96 -10.31
N GLY A 111 -25.35 4.89 -9.85
CA GLY A 111 -26.03 3.64 -9.49
C GLY A 111 -25.99 3.35 -7.98
N PRO A 112 -26.32 2.12 -7.57
CA PRO A 112 -26.51 0.96 -8.45
C PRO A 112 -27.87 0.95 -9.15
N VAL A 113 -27.90 0.56 -10.42
CA VAL A 113 -29.14 0.20 -11.15
C VAL A 113 -29.09 -1.30 -11.40
N GLY A 114 -30.03 -2.05 -10.82
CA GLY A 114 -30.00 -3.53 -10.91
C GLY A 114 -28.73 -4.15 -10.30
N GLY A 115 -28.12 -3.51 -9.29
CA GLY A 115 -26.88 -3.98 -8.66
C GLY A 115 -25.58 -3.56 -9.38
N VAL A 116 -25.67 -2.84 -10.50
CA VAL A 116 -24.52 -2.41 -11.30
C VAL A 116 -24.23 -0.94 -11.07
N TYR A 117 -22.98 -0.65 -10.70
CA TYR A 117 -22.41 0.69 -10.66
C TYR A 117 -21.76 1.03 -12.00
N THR A 118 -21.89 2.28 -12.42
CA THR A 118 -21.22 2.80 -13.62
C THR A 118 -20.23 3.87 -13.20
N THR A 119 -18.95 3.65 -13.46
CA THR A 119 -17.87 4.60 -13.17
C THR A 119 -17.29 5.16 -14.44
N ARG A 120 -17.20 6.49 -14.52
CA ARG A 120 -16.59 7.24 -15.60
C ARG A 120 -15.32 7.90 -15.10
N PHE A 121 -14.20 7.60 -15.76
CA PHE A 121 -12.90 8.26 -15.62
C PHE A 121 -12.78 9.32 -16.70
N GLY A 122 -12.68 10.58 -16.32
CA GLY A 122 -12.58 11.72 -17.21
C GLY A 122 -11.14 12.09 -17.58
N SER A 123 -11.01 13.02 -18.52
CA SER A 123 -9.73 13.45 -19.11
C SER A 123 -8.67 13.91 -18.10
N GLY A 124 -9.08 14.48 -16.96
CA GLY A 124 -8.16 14.91 -15.90
C GLY A 124 -7.27 13.79 -15.33
N VAL A 125 -7.70 12.53 -15.44
CA VAL A 125 -6.93 11.35 -15.00
C VAL A 125 -6.42 10.47 -16.15
N LEU A 126 -6.70 10.86 -17.39
CA LEU A 126 -6.36 10.08 -18.60
C LEU A 126 -5.28 10.76 -19.45
N THR A 127 -4.42 11.56 -18.81
CA THR A 127 -3.31 12.23 -19.48
C THR A 127 -2.37 11.22 -20.12
N GLY A 128 -2.06 11.41 -21.41
CA GLY A 128 -1.20 10.48 -22.16
C GLY A 128 -1.93 9.27 -22.77
N LEU A 129 -3.26 9.25 -22.79
CA LEU A 129 -4.02 8.24 -23.54
C LEU A 129 -4.01 8.49 -25.06
N LEU A 130 -3.79 9.73 -25.50
CA LEU A 130 -3.74 10.08 -26.91
C LEU A 130 -2.53 9.41 -27.59
N GLY A 131 -2.79 8.48 -28.51
CA GLY A 131 -1.74 7.69 -29.14
C GLY A 131 -1.13 6.63 -28.23
N GLY A 132 -1.79 6.28 -27.13
CA GLY A 132 -1.28 5.35 -26.13
C GLY A 132 -2.35 4.47 -25.50
N THR A 133 -1.99 3.89 -24.36
CA THR A 133 -2.83 2.99 -23.56
C THR A 133 -2.88 3.50 -22.12
N LYS A 134 -4.04 3.35 -21.48
CA LYS A 134 -4.25 3.58 -20.05
C LYS A 134 -5.05 2.46 -19.44
N SER A 135 -4.66 2.10 -18.23
CA SER A 135 -5.41 1.18 -17.39
C SER A 135 -6.17 1.98 -16.34
N VAL A 136 -7.40 1.57 -16.05
CA VAL A 136 -8.21 2.08 -14.95
C VAL A 136 -8.61 0.93 -14.05
N GLY A 137 -8.86 1.20 -12.78
CA GLY A 137 -9.26 0.15 -11.86
C GLY A 137 -10.14 0.58 -10.71
N VAL A 138 -10.79 -0.40 -10.11
CA VAL A 138 -11.59 -0.27 -8.90
C VAL A 138 -11.22 -1.38 -7.91
N ARG A 139 -11.14 -1.06 -6.62
CA ARG A 139 -10.94 -2.02 -5.52
C ARG A 139 -11.76 -1.62 -4.30
N PHE A 140 -11.90 -2.51 -3.32
CA PHE A 140 -12.49 -2.16 -2.02
C PHE A 140 -11.43 -1.94 -0.94
N LEU A 141 -11.68 -0.95 -0.08
CA LEU A 141 -11.01 -0.74 1.20
C LEU A 141 -11.91 -1.24 2.33
N HIS A 142 -11.41 -2.20 3.10
CA HIS A 142 -12.04 -2.68 4.32
C HIS A 142 -11.75 -1.76 5.51
N SER A 143 -12.63 -1.76 6.51
CA SER A 143 -12.49 -0.92 7.73
C SER A 143 -11.22 -1.19 8.52
N SER A 144 -10.63 -2.38 8.40
CA SER A 144 -9.35 -2.74 9.00
C SER A 144 -8.13 -2.20 8.25
N GLY A 145 -8.31 -1.49 7.13
CA GLY A 145 -7.23 -1.00 6.27
C GLY A 145 -6.78 -1.98 5.17
N TRP A 146 -7.28 -3.22 5.17
CA TRP A 146 -6.99 -4.19 4.11
C TRP A 146 -7.70 -3.83 2.81
N THR A 147 -7.04 -4.04 1.67
CA THR A 147 -7.61 -3.77 0.35
C THR A 147 -7.75 -5.03 -0.49
N SER A 148 -8.76 -5.08 -1.35
CA SER A 148 -8.81 -6.11 -2.39
C SER A 148 -7.75 -5.85 -3.47
N LEU A 149 -7.51 -6.85 -4.31
CA LEU A 149 -6.83 -6.65 -5.58
C LEU A 149 -7.63 -5.68 -6.47
N TRP A 150 -6.96 -5.10 -7.47
CA TRP A 150 -7.62 -4.25 -8.47
C TRP A 150 -8.43 -5.11 -9.43
N SER A 151 -9.63 -4.64 -9.75
CA SER A 151 -10.32 -5.03 -10.98
C SER A 151 -10.01 -3.97 -12.02
N GLN A 152 -9.43 -4.39 -13.14
CA GLN A 152 -8.81 -3.49 -14.10
C GLN A 152 -9.52 -3.55 -15.46
N ALA A 153 -9.51 -2.43 -16.16
CA ALA A 153 -9.79 -2.38 -17.57
C ALA A 153 -8.71 -1.56 -18.29
N ASP A 154 -8.35 -1.97 -19.48
CA ASP A 154 -7.38 -1.30 -20.34
C ASP A 154 -8.11 -0.61 -21.49
N ALA A 155 -7.68 0.60 -21.79
CA ALA A 155 -8.21 1.39 -22.88
C ALA A 155 -7.06 1.96 -23.71
N SER A 156 -7.23 1.99 -25.03
CA SER A 156 -6.23 2.54 -25.94
C SER A 156 -6.88 3.29 -27.09
N MET A 157 -6.18 4.31 -27.58
CA MET A 157 -6.57 5.00 -28.81
C MET A 157 -5.33 5.47 -29.56
N GLY A 158 -5.45 5.54 -30.88
CA GLY A 158 -4.48 6.19 -31.75
C GLY A 158 -4.49 7.72 -31.62
N LEU A 159 -3.65 8.35 -32.43
CA LEU A 159 -3.61 9.82 -32.53
C LEU A 159 -4.98 10.37 -32.94
N ALA A 160 -5.28 11.57 -32.45
CA ALA A 160 -6.57 12.25 -32.63
C ALA A 160 -7.79 11.41 -32.19
N GLY A 161 -7.62 10.40 -31.34
CA GLY A 161 -8.71 9.54 -30.88
C GLY A 161 -9.11 8.42 -31.85
N ALA A 162 -8.27 8.11 -32.83
CA ALA A 162 -8.54 7.04 -33.79
C ALA A 162 -8.62 5.65 -33.12
N ASN A 163 -9.47 4.77 -33.63
CA ASN A 163 -9.57 3.36 -33.20
C ASN A 163 -9.65 3.15 -31.67
N PRO A 164 -10.61 3.77 -30.96
CA PRO A 164 -10.72 3.59 -29.52
C PRO A 164 -11.05 2.13 -29.18
N GLN A 165 -10.31 1.55 -28.24
CA GLN A 165 -10.52 0.20 -27.71
C GLN A 165 -10.61 0.26 -26.19
N CYS A 166 -11.40 -0.63 -25.60
CA CYS A 166 -11.57 -0.76 -24.16
C CYS A 166 -11.89 -2.21 -23.83
N THR A 167 -11.07 -2.84 -23.00
CA THR A 167 -11.18 -4.25 -22.63
C THR A 167 -11.06 -4.43 -21.13
N VAL A 168 -11.96 -5.22 -20.55
CA VAL A 168 -11.86 -5.63 -19.14
C VAL A 168 -10.73 -6.66 -19.01
N VAL A 169 -9.89 -6.49 -18.00
CA VAL A 169 -8.83 -7.44 -17.65
C VAL A 169 -9.40 -8.42 -16.62
N PRO A 170 -9.34 -9.74 -16.89
CA PRO A 170 -9.87 -10.77 -15.99
C PRO A 170 -9.13 -10.85 -14.65
#